data_AF-A0A524H846-F1
#
_entry.id   AF-A0A524H846-F1
#
_cell.length_a   1.000
_cell.length_b   1.000
_cell.length_c   1.000
_cell.angle_alpha   90.00
_cell.angle_beta   90.00
_cell.angle_gamma   90.00
#
_symmetry.space_group_name_H-M   'P 1'
#
loop_
_entity.id
_entity.type
_entity.pdbx_description
1 polymer ?
#
loop_
_entity_poly.entity_id
_entity_poly.type
_entity_poly.pdbx_seq_one_letter_code
_entity_poly.pdbx_strand_id
1 'polypeptide(L)' 'MSRVVDEVRVVVQPIVDEQNLELVDMEFLKEGKNWFLRIYIDKKLSRACCINNCQ' A
#
# COMPACT_ATOMS: atom_id res chain seq x y z
N MET A 1 -8.73 12.55 -16.45
CA MET A 1 -8.53 12.52 -14.99
C MET A 1 -8.98 11.17 -14.48
N SER A 2 -8.05 10.37 -13.98
CA SER A 2 -8.21 8.93 -13.69
C SER A 2 -9.08 8.67 -12.46
N ARG A 3 -10.41 8.57 -12.64
CA ARG A 3 -11.43 8.46 -11.57
C ARG A 3 -11.23 7.28 -10.61
N VAL A 4 -10.67 6.17 -11.08
CA VAL A 4 -10.53 4.94 -10.28
C VAL A 4 -9.55 5.10 -9.12
N VAL A 5 -8.44 5.81 -9.33
CA VAL A 5 -7.40 5.95 -8.31
C VAL A 5 -7.89 6.78 -7.13
N ASP A 6 -8.66 7.83 -7.42
CA ASP A 6 -9.22 8.74 -6.42
C ASP A 6 -10.28 8.03 -5.56
N GLU A 7 -11.23 7.34 -6.21
CA GLU A 7 -12.28 6.56 -5.53
C GLU A 7 -11.68 5.47 -4.62
N VAL A 8 -10.67 4.74 -5.12
CA VAL A 8 -9.98 3.70 -4.33
C VAL A 8 -9.29 4.31 -3.12
N ARG A 9 -8.63 5.47 -3.26
CA ARG A 9 -7.88 6.12 -2.17
C ARG A 9 -8.78 6.50 -1.01
N VAL A 10 -9.97 7.03 -1.28
CA VAL A 10 -10.94 7.42 -0.24
C VAL A 10 -11.37 6.22 0.61
N VAL A 11 -11.52 5.05 -0.02
CA VAL A 11 -11.88 3.80 0.67
C VAL A 11 -10.69 3.21 1.41
N VAL A 12 -9.51 3.27 0.81
CA VAL A 12 -8.28 2.66 1.35
C VAL A 12 -7.71 3.42 2.55
N GLN A 13 -7.80 4.76 2.59
CA GLN A 13 -7.23 5.55 3.68
C GLN A 13 -7.70 5.14 5.08
N PRO A 14 -9.00 5.02 5.37
CA PRO A 14 -9.45 4.59 6.70
C PRO A 14 -9.04 3.14 7.00
N ILE A 15 -9.06 2.24 6.01
CA ILE A 15 -8.69 0.83 6.19
C ILE A 15 -7.21 0.68 6.56
N VAL A 16 -6.35 1.45 5.89
CA VAL A 16 -4.90 1.44 6.11
C VAL A 16 -4.57 2.06 7.48
N ASP A 17 -5.26 3.13 7.87
CA ASP A 17 -5.12 3.78 9.18
C ASP A 17 -5.57 2.87 10.33
N GLU A 18 -6.77 2.28 10.25
CA GLU A 18 -7.28 1.35 11.27
C GLU A 18 -6.36 0.13 11.45
N GLN A 19 -5.84 -0.39 10.34
CA GLN A 19 -4.99 -1.58 10.34
C GLN A 19 -3.52 -1.28 10.62
N ASN A 20 -3.14 -0.01 10.84
CA ASN A 20 -1.74 0.44 11.01
C ASN A 20 -0.83 -0.10 9.88
N LEU A 21 -1.34 -0.05 8.66
CA LEU A 21 -0.61 -0.44 7.45
C LEU A 21 -0.05 0.82 6.78
N GLU A 22 0.97 0.67 5.95
CA GLU A 22 1.46 1.75 5.09
C GLU A 22 1.29 1.33 3.64
N LEU A 23 0.60 2.17 2.87
CA LEU A 23 0.42 1.94 1.45
C LEU A 23 1.68 2.44 0.73
N VAL A 24 2.43 1.51 0.16
CA VAL A 24 3.75 1.79 -0.43
C VAL A 24 3.59 2.19 -1.89
N ASP A 25 2.76 1.45 -2.63
CA ASP A 25 2.56 1.68 -4.06
C ASP A 25 1.21 1.13 -4.55
N MET A 26 0.70 1.68 -5.65
CA MET A 26 -0.52 1.19 -6.31
C MET A 26 -0.35 1.19 -7.83
N GLU A 27 -0.54 0.02 -8.45
CA GLU A 27 -0.43 -0.15 -9.89
C GLU A 27 -1.79 -0.48 -10.49
N PHE A 28 -2.16 0.24 -11.56
CA PHE A 28 -3.35 -0.04 -12.34
C PHE A 28 -2.94 -0.61 -13.70
N LEU A 29 -3.03 -1.93 -13.82
CA LEU A 29 -2.62 -2.67 -15.00
C LEU A 29 -3.83 -3.03 -15.87
N LYS A 30 -3.70 -2.84 -17.17
CA LYS A 30 -4.69 -3.29 -18.15
C LYS A 30 -4.16 -4.51 -18.88
N GLU A 31 -4.69 -5.68 -18.53
CA GLU A 31 -4.36 -6.93 -19.21
C GLU A 31 -5.53 -7.36 -20.11
N GLY A 32 -5.36 -7.13 -21.41
CA GLY A 32 -6.36 -7.44 -22.43
C GLY A 32 -7.67 -6.66 -22.26
N LYS A 33 -8.75 -7.36 -21.87
CA LYS A 33 -10.08 -6.79 -21.62
C LYS A 33 -10.35 -6.50 -20.14
N ASN A 34 -9.48 -6.92 -19.24
CA ASN A 34 -9.66 -6.78 -17.80
C ASN A 34 -8.74 -5.72 -17.22
N TRP A 35 -9.21 -5.11 -16.14
CA TRP A 35 -8.47 -4.12 -15.36
C TRP A 35 -8.10 -4.74 -14.02
N PHE A 36 -6.83 -4.65 -13.66
CA PHE A 36 -6.31 -5.16 -12.41
C PHE A 36 -5.74 -3.99 -11.62
N LEU A 37 -6.21 -3.86 -10.38
CA LEU A 37 -5.63 -2.96 -9.41
C LEU A 37 -4.78 -3.79 -8.45
N ARG A 38 -3.48 -3.54 -8.44
CA ARG A 38 -2.55 -4.11 -7.46
C ARG A 38 -2.23 -3.04 -6.43
N ILE A 39 -2.39 -3.39 -5.17
CA ILE A 39 -2.11 -2.49 -4.05
C ILE A 39 -1.01 -3.14 -3.22
N TYR A 40 0.12 -2.47 -3.11
CA TYR A 40 1.24 -2.92 -2.29
C TYR A 40 1.13 -2.27 -0.93
N ILE A 41 0.86 -3.10 0.08
CA ILE A 41 0.67 -2.67 1.45
C ILE A 41 1.77 -3.33 2.27
N ASP A 42 2.63 -2.53 2.89
CA ASP A 42 3.63 -3.01 3.84
C ASP A 42 3.15 -2.68 5.25
N LYS A 43 3.32 -3.64 6.16
CA LYS A 43 3.07 -3.37 7.57
C LYS A 43 4.33 -2.72 8.12
N LYS A 44 4.24 -1.45 8.52
CA LYS A 44 5.34 -0.69 9.12
C LYS A 44 6.14 -1.61 10.02
N LEU A 45 7.35 -1.95 9.58
CA LEU A 45 8.21 -2.93 10.21
C LEU A 45 8.69 -2.38 11.55
N SER A 46 7.84 -2.42 12.57
CA SER A 46 8.24 -2.25 13.97
C SER A 46 8.89 -3.54 14.45
N ARG A 47 9.97 -3.95 13.77
CA ARG A 47 10.97 -4.81 14.36
C ARG A 47 12.24 -3.99 14.43
N ALA A 48 12.63 -3.69 15.66
CA ALA A 48 14.01 -3.49 16.01
C ALA A 48 14.87 -4.50 15.23
N CYS A 49 15.59 -4.03 14.22
CA CYS A 49 16.76 -4.77 13.77
C CYS A 49 17.83 -4.49 14.83
N CYS A 50 17.79 -5.31 15.88
CA CYS A 50 18.88 -5.45 16.81
C CYS A 50 20.11 -5.91 16.04
N ILE A 51 21.11 -5.04 15.92
CA ILE A 51 22.45 -5.40 16.39
C ILE A 51 22.94 -4.19 17.18
N ASN A 52 22.70 -4.23 18.50
CA ASN A 52 23.51 -3.44 19.40
C ASN A 52 24.99 -3.77 19.10
N ASN A 53 25.79 -2.71 19.02
CA ASN A 53 27.25 -2.71 18.93
C ASN A 53 27.85 -2.80 17.51
N CYS A 54 27.83 -1.67 16.80
CA CYS A 54 28.94 -1.34 15.91
C CYS A 54 30.14 -0.97 16.80
N GLN A 55 30.90 -1.99 17.20
CA GLN A 55 32.31 -1.92 17.54
C GLN A 55 33.00 -3.19 17.03
#